data_AF-D6D2I4-F1
#
_entry.id   AF-D6D2I4-F1
#
_cell.length_a   1.000
_cell.length_b   1.000
_cell.length_c   1.000
_cell.angle_alpha   90.00
_cell.angle_beta   90.00
_cell.angle_gamma   90.00
#
_symmetry.space_group_name_H-M   'P 1'
#
loop_
_entity.id
_entity.type
_entity.pdbx_description
1 polymer ?
#
loop_
_entity_poly.entity_id
_entity_poly.type
_entity_poly.pdbx_seq_one_letter_code
_entity_poly.pdbx_strand_id
1 'polypeptide(L)'
;MKRGIITNNGQGIHISDGEVWMTAWEIADLFYTTAGAINSRIKAILKTNVLKRYEVCQCIRLENGSSADVYNLNMIIALSYQIDTGHSTTFRKWVINKVAKQKDISLFIPIRSANTYNC
;
A
#
# COMPACT_ATOMS: atom_id res chain seq x y z
N MET A 1 -7.82 0.33 19.01
CA MET A 1 -7.37 1.63 18.48
C MET A 1 -8.32 2.07 17.37
N LYS A 2 -8.53 3.37 17.16
CA LYS A 2 -9.21 3.83 15.94
C LYS A 2 -8.19 3.80 14.79
N ARG A 3 -8.51 3.12 13.69
CA ARG A 3 -7.63 2.93 12.53
C ARG A 3 -8.29 3.45 11.27
N GLY A 4 -7.48 4.08 10.41
CA GLY A 4 -7.88 4.48 9.07
C GLY A 4 -7.95 3.26 8.14
N ILE A 5 -9.01 3.20 7.34
CA ILE A 5 -9.24 2.17 6.33
C ILE A 5 -9.36 2.90 4.99
N ILE A 6 -8.66 2.39 3.99
CA ILE A 6 -8.74 2.87 2.62
C ILE A 6 -9.81 2.05 1.89
N THR A 7 -10.75 2.72 1.25
CA THR A 7 -11.79 2.07 0.45
C THR A 7 -11.81 2.62 -0.97
N ASN A 8 -12.27 1.80 -1.91
CA ASN A 8 -12.53 2.17 -3.29
C ASN A 8 -13.97 1.77 -3.63
N ASN A 9 -14.87 2.75 -3.71
CA ASN A 9 -16.30 2.54 -3.95
C ASN A 9 -16.72 2.86 -5.40
N GLY A 10 -15.76 2.93 -6.33
CA GLY A 10 -16.00 3.28 -7.74
C GLY A 10 -16.16 4.78 -8.01
N GLN A 11 -16.51 5.60 -7.01
CA GLN A 11 -16.51 7.07 -7.13
C GLN A 11 -15.13 7.67 -6.86
N GLY A 12 -14.30 6.97 -6.09
CA GLY A 12 -12.94 7.39 -5.77
C GLY A 12 -12.34 6.56 -4.65
N ILE A 13 -11.14 6.98 -4.23
CA ILE A 13 -10.44 6.40 -3.08
C ILE A 13 -10.60 7.33 -1.90
N HIS A 14 -11.08 6.75 -0.80
CA HIS A 14 -11.38 7.43 0.45
C HIS A 14 -10.57 6.81 1.59
N ILE A 15 -10.15 7.63 2.55
CA ILE A 15 -9.47 7.19 3.77
C ILE A 15 -10.31 7.68 4.95
N SER A 16 -10.69 6.77 5.85
CA SER A 16 -11.36 7.14 7.10
C SER A 16 -10.39 7.75 8.11
N ASP A 17 -10.93 8.47 9.11
CA ASP A 17 -10.11 9.12 10.13
C ASP A 17 -9.20 8.16 10.89
N GLY A 18 -7.93 8.53 11.03
CA GLY A 18 -6.93 7.79 11.80
C GLY A 18 -5.72 7.41 10.94
N GLU A 19 -4.70 6.87 11.60
CA GLU A 19 -3.55 6.31 10.89
C GLU A 19 -3.96 5.02 10.16
N VAL A 20 -3.51 4.87 8.91
CA VAL A 20 -3.88 3.72 8.07
C VAL A 20 -3.28 2.45 8.62
N TRP A 21 -4.15 1.52 9.01
CA TRP A 21 -3.81 0.15 9.40
C TRP A 21 -4.91 -0.77 8.90
N MET A 22 -4.60 -1.64 7.93
CA MET A 22 -5.58 -2.50 7.27
C MET A 22 -5.19 -3.97 7.37
N THR A 23 -6.18 -4.82 7.60
CA THR A 23 -6.05 -6.27 7.53
C THR A 23 -5.85 -6.74 6.09
N ALA A 24 -5.33 -7.96 5.91
CA ALA A 24 -5.22 -8.56 4.57
C ALA A 24 -6.57 -8.64 3.83
N TRP A 25 -7.68 -8.79 4.55
CA TRP A 25 -9.03 -8.80 3.99
C TRP A 25 -9.46 -7.45 3.43
N GLU A 26 -9.22 -6.37 4.16
CA GLU A 26 -9.56 -5.01 3.70
C GLU A 26 -8.67 -4.58 2.53
N ILE A 27 -7.40 -5.01 2.52
CA ILE A 27 -6.51 -4.76 1.37
C ILE A 27 -6.97 -5.55 0.15
N ALA A 28 -7.46 -6.78 0.36
CA ALA A 28 -8.01 -7.60 -0.70
C ALA A 28 -9.25 -6.95 -1.32
N ASP A 29 -10.14 -6.40 -0.49
CA ASP A 29 -11.30 -5.61 -0.93
C ASP A 29 -10.86 -4.37 -1.73
N LEU A 30 -9.92 -3.59 -1.21
CA LEU A 30 -9.39 -2.39 -1.87
C LEU A 30 -8.85 -2.68 -3.28
N PHE A 31 -8.15 -3.79 -3.47
CA PHE A 31 -7.53 -4.16 -4.75
C PHE A 31 -8.35 -5.15 -5.59
N TYR A 32 -9.55 -5.50 -5.15
CA TYR A 32 -10.43 -6.47 -5.81
C TYR A 32 -9.72 -7.80 -6.09
N THR A 33 -9.14 -8.38 -5.04
CA THR A 33 -8.41 -9.65 -5.06
C THR A 33 -8.76 -10.50 -3.84
N THR A 34 -8.04 -11.61 -3.61
CA THR A 34 -8.28 -12.48 -2.45
C THR A 34 -7.29 -12.22 -1.33
N ALA A 35 -7.73 -12.42 -0.08
CA ALA A 35 -6.83 -12.36 1.08
C ALA A 35 -5.64 -13.33 0.98
N GLY A 36 -5.83 -14.48 0.32
CA GLY A 36 -4.76 -15.44 0.03
C GLY A 36 -3.68 -14.88 -0.91
N ALA A 37 -4.08 -14.16 -1.96
CA ALA A 37 -3.15 -13.46 -2.84
C ALA A 37 -2.38 -12.37 -2.09
N ILE A 38 -3.08 -11.55 -1.30
CA ILE A 38 -2.45 -10.52 -0.45
C ILE A 38 -1.43 -11.13 0.50
N ASN A 39 -1.80 -12.16 1.27
CA ASN A 39 -0.91 -12.82 2.21
C ASN A 39 0.34 -13.41 1.53
N SER A 40 0.18 -13.96 0.32
CA SER A 40 1.30 -14.48 -0.46
C SER A 40 2.26 -13.36 -0.88
N ARG A 41 1.74 -12.21 -1.31
CA ARG A 41 2.56 -11.04 -1.68
C ARG A 41 3.22 -10.38 -0.47
N ILE A 42 2.53 -10.30 0.67
CA ILE A 42 3.12 -9.81 1.93
C ILE A 42 4.33 -10.65 2.32
N LYS A 43 4.20 -11.98 2.29
CA LYS A 43 5.33 -12.89 2.57
C LYS A 43 6.50 -12.66 1.61
N ALA A 44 6.21 -12.44 0.32
CA ALA A 44 7.24 -12.15 -0.67
C ALA A 44 7.98 -10.83 -0.38
N ILE A 45 7.24 -9.75 -0.05
CA ILE A 45 7.82 -8.44 0.31
C ILE A 45 8.68 -8.53 1.56
N LEU A 46 8.19 -9.19 2.62
CA LEU A 46 8.95 -9.32 3.86
C LEU A 46 10.21 -10.18 3.66
N LYS A 47 10.18 -11.16 2.74
CA LYS A 47 11.34 -11.99 2.40
C LYS A 47 12.48 -11.22 1.73
N THR A 48 12.17 -10.17 0.97
CA THR A 48 13.22 -9.32 0.36
C THR A 48 13.85 -8.35 1.37
N ASN A 49 13.28 -8.24 2.58
CA ASN A 49 13.73 -7.36 3.65
C ASN A 49 13.76 -5.86 3.29
N VAL A 50 13.08 -5.47 2.20
CA VAL A 50 12.90 -4.05 1.81
C VAL A 50 11.99 -3.32 2.79
N LEU A 51 10.95 -4.01 3.27
CA LEU A 51 10.12 -3.57 4.39
C LEU A 51 10.30 -4.57 5.54
N LYS A 52 10.61 -4.06 6.73
CA LYS A 52 10.81 -4.93 7.90
C LYS A 52 9.49 -5.15 8.62
N ARG A 53 9.22 -6.39 9.04
CA ARG A 53 7.93 -6.77 9.64
C ARG A 53 7.54 -5.87 10.83
N TYR A 54 8.48 -5.50 11.69
CA TYR A 54 8.21 -4.67 12.86
C TYR A 54 7.85 -3.22 12.53
N GLU A 55 8.14 -2.74 11.31
CA GLU A 55 7.84 -1.37 10.85
C GLU A 55 6.46 -1.29 10.20
N VAL A 56 5.99 -2.40 9.60
CA VAL A 56 4.83 -2.40 8.70
C VAL A 56 3.70 -3.31 9.12
N CYS A 57 3.88 -4.11 10.18
CA CYS A 57 2.90 -5.06 10.68
C CYS A 57 2.68 -4.87 12.17
N GLN A 58 1.42 -4.81 12.59
CA GLN A 58 1.01 -4.86 13.99
C GLN A 58 -0.05 -5.92 14.17
N CYS A 59 -0.07 -6.56 15.34
CA CYS A 59 -1.15 -7.46 15.71
C CYS A 59 -2.12 -6.68 16.61
N ILE A 60 -3.39 -6.61 16.22
CA ILE A 60 -4.45 -5.96 16.98
C ILE A 60 -5.46 -6.98 17.48
N ARG A 61 -6.15 -6.63 18.57
CA ARG A 61 -7.31 -7.40 19.06
C ARG A 61 -8.59 -6.80 18.50
N LEU A 62 -9.40 -7.65 17.88
CA LEU A 62 -10.73 -7.33 17.36
C LEU A 62 -11.76 -7.41 18.48
N GLU A 63 -12.94 -6.82 18.26
CA GLU A 63 -14.04 -6.78 19.24
C GLU A 63 -14.54 -8.18 19.62
N ASN A 64 -14.49 -9.12 18.68
CA ASN A 64 -14.82 -10.52 18.91
C ASN A 64 -13.75 -11.28 19.74
N GLY A 65 -12.74 -10.59 20.26
CA GLY A 65 -11.66 -11.14 21.07
C GLY A 65 -10.54 -11.79 20.30
N SER A 66 -10.69 -12.01 18.99
CA SER A 66 -9.66 -12.57 18.11
C SER A 66 -8.55 -11.55 17.79
N SER A 67 -7.40 -12.04 17.33
CA SER A 67 -6.28 -11.22 16.91
C SER A 67 -6.11 -11.23 15.41
N ALA A 68 -5.74 -10.09 14.82
CA ALA A 68 -5.49 -9.96 13.40
C ALA A 68 -4.23 -9.14 13.14
N ASP A 69 -3.43 -9.58 12.16
CA ASP A 69 -2.34 -8.79 11.62
C ASP A 69 -2.92 -7.67 10.75
N VAL A 70 -2.47 -6.43 11.01
CA VAL A 70 -2.77 -5.23 10.23
C VAL A 70 -1.49 -4.62 9.69
N TYR A 71 -1.62 -3.97 8.54
CA TYR A 71 -0.52 -3.43 7.76
C TYR A 71 -0.70 -1.95 7.47
N ASN A 72 0.38 -1.19 7.56
CA ASN A 72 0.35 0.24 7.35
C ASN A 72 0.37 0.63 5.86
N LEU A 73 0.29 1.94 5.60
CA LEU A 73 0.29 2.51 4.26
C LEU A 73 1.50 2.09 3.41
N ASN A 74 2.69 1.94 4.00
CA ASN A 74 3.89 1.54 3.26
C ASN A 74 3.75 0.14 2.65
N MET A 75 3.23 -0.81 3.42
CA MET A 75 2.94 -2.15 2.91
C MET A 75 1.84 -2.12 1.84
N ILE A 76 0.78 -1.33 2.04
CA ILE A 76 -0.33 -1.20 1.06
C ILE A 76 0.18 -0.63 -0.28
N ILE A 77 1.04 0.40 -0.24
CA ILE A 77 1.68 0.95 -1.44
C ILE A 77 2.54 -0.10 -2.12
N ALA A 78 3.39 -0.83 -1.39
CA ALA A 78 4.22 -1.89 -1.96
C ALA A 78 3.38 -2.99 -2.62
N LEU A 79 2.30 -3.44 -1.97
CA LEU A 79 1.37 -4.42 -2.51
C LEU A 79 0.68 -3.93 -3.78
N SER A 80 0.37 -2.65 -3.88
CA SER A 80 -0.26 -2.09 -5.07
C SER A 80 0.58 -2.27 -6.34
N TYR A 81 1.90 -2.43 -6.24
CA TYR A 81 2.77 -2.73 -7.38
C TYR A 81 2.95 -4.23 -7.66
N GLN A 82 2.55 -5.11 -6.73
CA GLN A 82 2.61 -6.57 -6.91
C GLN A 82 1.26 -7.20 -7.31
N ILE A 83 0.17 -6.45 -7.16
CA ILE A 83 -1.18 -6.85 -7.54
C ILE A 83 -1.54 -6.15 -8.84
N ASP A 84 -1.77 -6.91 -9.90
CA ASP A 84 -2.12 -6.38 -11.22
C ASP A 84 -3.63 -6.39 -11.43
N THR A 85 -4.30 -5.36 -10.88
CA THR A 85 -5.73 -5.13 -11.09
C THR A 85 -5.98 -3.69 -11.53
N GLY A 86 -7.13 -3.44 -12.16
CA GLY A 86 -7.58 -2.07 -12.43
C GLY A 86 -7.69 -1.24 -11.14
N HIS A 87 -8.04 -1.89 -10.03
CA HIS A 87 -8.21 -1.25 -8.72
C HIS A 87 -6.87 -0.84 -8.10
N SER A 88 -5.85 -1.70 -8.18
CA SER A 88 -4.49 -1.34 -7.74
C SER A 88 -3.92 -0.20 -8.60
N THR A 89 -4.22 -0.19 -9.90
CA THR A 89 -3.81 0.88 -10.82
C THR A 89 -4.46 2.22 -10.46
N THR A 90 -5.76 2.22 -10.18
CA THR A 90 -6.47 3.41 -9.69
C THR A 90 -5.88 3.90 -8.37
N PHE A 91 -5.53 2.98 -7.45
CA PHE A 91 -4.86 3.33 -6.21
C PHE A 91 -3.50 4.01 -6.43
N ARG A 92 -2.64 3.45 -7.27
CA ARG A 92 -1.34 4.07 -7.60
C ARG A 92 -1.51 5.48 -8.17
N LYS A 93 -2.46 5.68 -9.09
CA LYS A 93 -2.78 7.00 -9.65
C LYS A 93 -3.26 7.98 -8.58
N TRP A 94 -4.10 7.52 -7.66
CA TRP A 94 -4.58 8.34 -6.55
C TRP A 94 -3.44 8.76 -5.60
N VAL A 95 -2.54 7.85 -5.23
CA VAL A 95 -1.35 8.16 -4.41
C VAL A 95 -0.50 9.22 -5.09
N ILE A 96 -0.15 9.02 -6.37
CA ILE A 96 0.66 9.97 -7.15
C ILE A 96 -0.04 11.34 -7.21
N ASN A 97 -1.34 11.37 -7.48
CA ASN A 97 -2.11 12.62 -7.55
C ASN A 97 -2.16 13.34 -6.19
N LYS A 98 -2.17 12.62 -5.07
CA LYS A 98 -2.13 13.21 -3.73
C LYS A 98 -0.79 13.86 -3.44
N VAL A 99 0.32 13.16 -3.75
CA VAL A 99 1.68 13.68 -3.57
C VAL A 99 1.94 14.86 -4.52
N ALA A 100 1.60 14.73 -5.80
CA ALA A 100 1.84 15.78 -6.80
C ALA A 100 1.03 17.07 -6.57
N LYS A 101 -0.14 16.98 -5.91
CA LYS A 101 -0.96 18.16 -5.56
C LYS A 101 -0.49 18.88 -4.29
N GLN A 102 0.51 18.36 -3.60
CA GLN A 102 1.08 19.02 -2.43
C GLN A 102 1.93 20.21 -2.91
N LYS A 103 1.44 21.43 -2.64
CA LYS A 103 1.89 22.69 -3.27
C LYS A 103 3.37 23.04 -3.08
N ASP A 104 4.08 22.33 -2.21
CA ASP A 104 5.47 22.61 -1.84
C ASP A 104 6.46 21.49 -2.22
N ILE A 105 6.04 20.51 -3.04
CA ILE A 105 6.96 19.47 -3.54
C ILE A 105 7.53 19.90 -4.90
N SER A 106 8.72 20.51 -4.89
CA SER A 106 9.55 20.64 -6.09
C SER A 106 10.26 19.32 -6.38
N LEU A 107 9.67 18.49 -7.25
CA LEU A 107 10.27 17.22 -7.66
C LEU A 107 11.31 17.45 -8.77
N PHE A 108 12.58 17.61 -8.40
CA PHE A 108 13.69 17.59 -9.35
C PHE A 108 14.17 16.15 -9.56
N ILE A 109 13.90 15.58 -10.76
CA ILE A 109 14.42 14.28 -11.16
C ILE A 109 15.60 14.51 -12.11
N PRO A 110 16.86 14.40 -11.64
CA PRO A 110 18.00 14.49 -12.54
C PRO A 110 18.00 13.25 -13.45
N ILE A 111 17.86 13.45 -14.75
CA ILE A 111 18.09 12.39 -15.73
C ILE A 111 19.61 12.23 -15.84
N ARG A 112 20.18 11.18 -15.23
CA ARG A 112 21.51 10.71 -15.65
C ARG A 112 21.36 10.10 -17.03
N SER A 113 21.84 10.82 -18.05
CA SER A 113 22.18 10.23 -19.34
C SER A 113 23.12 9.05 -19.07
N ALA A 114 22.69 7.83 -19.36
CA ALA A 114 23.59 6.69 -19.36
C ALA A 114 24.68 6.98 -20.39
N ASN A 115 25.95 7.09 -19.95
CA ASN A 115 27.07 7.07 -20.87
C ASN A 115 27.01 5.73 -21.62
N THR A 116 26.81 5.80 -22.93
CA THR A 116 27.09 4.70 -23.84
C THR A 116 28.59 4.45 -23.78
N TYR A 117 29.02 3.53 -22.92
CA TYR A 117 30.35 2.96 -23.00
C TYR A 117 30.37 2.06 -24.23
N ASN A 118 30.82 2.61 -25.36
CA ASN A 118 31.38 1.83 -26.45
C ASN A 118 32.70 1.23 -25.95
N CYS A 119 32.71 -0.07 -25.72
CA CYS A 119 33.87 -0.94 -25.86
C CYS A 119 33.40 -2.23 -26.52
#